data_AF-W2Q0A7-F1
#
_entry.id   AF-W2Q0A7-F1
#
_cell.length_a   1.000
_cell.length_b   1.000
_cell.length_c   1.000
_cell.angle_alpha   90.00
_cell.angle_beta   90.00
_cell.angle_gamma   90.00
#
_symmetry.space_group_name_H-M   'P 1'
#
loop_
_entity.id
_entity.type
_entity.pdbx_description
1 polymer ?
#
loop_
_entity_poly.entity_id
_entity_poly.type
_entity_poly.pdbx_seq_one_letter_code
_entity_poly.pdbx_strand_id
1 'polypeptide(L)'
;MNLADFASKCSDWETDDENKEQFSPWPMFIHEEILTERARLRMAMKADMNKYKDFVETHMKGFIDWWSRLGENTKARIFQLPSEEVLSYFRIQTKVKGSYEILLCAILEQIRHFQETGYTDGRVAAELFFEKNLVHQRDSFVLDSQYIANEAGDKNFFEMLTILGGPKLLPVRTGTFKCEK
;
A
#
# COMPACT_ATOMS: atom_id res chain seq x y z
N MET A 1 25.03 -0.76 7.66
CA MET A 1 24.48 0.44 7.00
C MET A 1 24.72 1.60 7.94
N ASN A 2 25.48 2.62 7.54
CA ASN A 2 25.71 3.78 8.40
C ASN A 2 24.52 4.77 8.29
N LEU A 3 24.41 5.73 9.21
CA LEU A 3 23.29 6.68 9.25
C LEU A 3 23.21 7.58 8.00
N ALA A 4 24.35 7.85 7.34
CA ALA A 4 24.43 8.69 6.15
C ALA A 4 23.93 7.95 4.89
N ASP A 5 24.26 6.67 4.74
CA ASP A 5 23.73 5.80 3.68
C ASP A 5 22.22 5.60 3.82
N PHE A 6 21.74 5.52 5.08
CA PHE A 6 20.33 5.49 5.41
C PHE A 6 19.65 6.80 5.00
N ALA A 7 20.18 7.94 5.45
CA ALA A 7 19.65 9.27 5.12
C ALA A 7 19.64 9.54 3.60
N SER A 8 20.66 9.11 2.87
CA SER A 8 20.74 9.24 1.40
C SER A 8 19.66 8.42 0.68
N LYS A 9 19.36 7.19 1.13
CA LYS A 9 18.22 6.40 0.63
C LYS A 9 16.86 6.99 1.02
N CYS A 10 16.89 7.83 2.05
CA CYS A 10 15.78 8.63 2.52
C CYS A 10 15.67 10.02 1.85
N SER A 11 16.48 10.35 0.84
CA SER A 11 16.49 11.71 0.25
C SER A 11 15.33 12.02 -0.69
N ASP A 12 14.71 11.02 -1.35
CA ASP A 12 13.45 11.23 -2.11
C ASP A 12 12.25 11.68 -1.23
N TRP A 13 12.46 11.81 0.08
CA TRP A 13 11.45 12.01 1.11
C TRP A 13 11.26 13.49 1.41
N GLU A 14 12.12 14.34 0.84
CA GLU A 14 11.98 15.80 0.80
C GLU A 14 10.71 16.27 0.07
N THR A 15 9.94 15.36 -0.55
CA THR A 15 8.65 15.67 -1.18
C THR A 15 7.42 15.42 -0.29
N ASP A 16 7.58 14.82 0.90
CA ASP A 16 6.49 14.55 1.83
C ASP A 16 6.65 15.49 3.04
N ASP A 17 6.23 16.75 2.86
CA ASP A 17 5.83 17.71 3.91
C ASP A 17 6.56 17.61 5.27
N GLU A 18 7.89 17.51 5.29
CA GLU A 18 8.69 17.59 6.53
C GLU A 18 8.32 18.86 7.33
N ASN A 19 7.94 19.93 6.62
CA ASN A 19 7.42 21.18 7.17
C ASN A 19 6.02 21.08 7.81
N LYS A 20 5.16 20.13 7.42
CA LYS A 20 3.85 19.90 8.10
C LYS A 20 4.00 18.92 9.27
N GLU A 21 5.03 18.07 9.27
CA GLU A 21 5.31 17.13 10.35
C GLU A 21 5.89 17.78 11.60
N GLN A 22 6.34 19.05 11.55
CA GLN A 22 6.64 19.84 12.76
C GLN A 22 5.44 19.90 13.74
N PHE A 23 4.22 19.72 13.25
CA PHE A 23 2.99 19.67 14.06
C PHE A 23 2.47 18.26 14.27
N SER A 24 3.38 17.28 14.31
CA SER A 24 3.03 15.91 14.64
C SER A 24 2.27 15.85 15.97
N PRO A 25 1.08 15.20 16.04
CA PRO A 25 0.31 15.10 17.27
C PRO A 25 0.97 14.18 18.31
N TRP A 26 2.11 13.57 17.96
CA TRP A 26 2.78 12.59 18.79
C TRP A 26 3.63 13.24 19.89
N PRO A 27 3.64 12.67 21.11
CA PRO A 27 4.59 13.07 22.13
C PRO A 27 6.03 13.00 21.62
N MET A 28 6.85 14.00 21.97
CA MET A 28 8.25 14.10 21.53
C MET A 28 9.07 12.83 21.79
N PHE A 29 8.77 12.09 22.86
CA PHE A 29 9.51 10.88 23.23
C PHE A 29 9.28 9.67 22.30
N ILE A 30 8.19 9.64 21.52
CA ILE A 30 7.96 8.61 20.49
C ILE A 30 8.19 9.13 19.07
N HIS A 31 8.32 10.45 18.90
CA HIS A 31 8.39 11.09 17.60
C HIS A 31 9.60 10.60 16.77
N GLU A 32 10.80 10.60 17.36
CA GLU A 32 12.02 10.15 16.68
C GLU A 32 11.98 8.65 16.33
N GLU A 33 11.38 7.83 17.21
CA GLU A 33 11.20 6.40 16.98
C GLU A 33 10.25 6.16 15.79
N ILE A 34 9.10 6.86 15.76
CA ILE A 34 8.11 6.77 14.67
C ILE A 34 8.74 7.15 13.34
N LEU A 35 9.49 8.26 13.28
CA LEU A 35 10.17 8.69 12.06
C LEU A 35 11.20 7.66 11.59
N THR A 36 11.96 7.09 12.52
CA THR A 36 12.96 6.05 12.23
C THR A 36 12.33 4.75 11.71
N GLU A 37 11.25 4.28 12.32
CA GLU A 37 10.57 3.05 11.91
C GLU A 37 9.82 3.22 10.59
N ARG A 38 9.12 4.35 10.40
CA ARG A 38 8.57 4.75 9.10
C ARG A 38 9.65 4.69 8.03
N ALA A 39 10.84 5.14 8.40
CA ALA A 39 11.94 5.21 7.48
C ALA A 39 12.44 3.82 7.03
N ARG A 40 12.62 2.93 8.00
CA ARG A 40 12.97 1.53 7.73
C ARG A 40 11.92 0.83 6.87
N LEU A 41 10.64 1.06 7.17
CA LEU A 41 9.53 0.50 6.40
C LEU A 41 9.62 0.90 4.92
N ARG A 42 9.76 2.19 4.63
CA ARG A 42 9.88 2.70 3.26
C ARG A 42 11.07 2.12 2.50
N MET A 43 12.23 2.02 3.15
CA MET A 43 13.39 1.39 2.52
C MET A 43 13.16 -0.09 2.21
N ALA A 44 12.51 -0.83 3.11
CA ALA A 44 12.17 -2.24 2.89
C ALA A 44 11.23 -2.37 1.69
N MET A 45 10.17 -1.55 1.64
CA MET A 45 9.23 -1.56 0.52
C MET A 45 9.89 -1.13 -0.81
N LYS A 46 10.76 -0.11 -0.81
CA LYS A 46 11.55 0.27 -2.00
C LYS A 46 12.42 -0.87 -2.51
N ALA A 47 13.01 -1.67 -1.62
CA ALA A 47 13.82 -2.81 -2.01
C ALA A 47 12.98 -3.91 -2.69
N ASP A 48 11.71 -4.05 -2.31
CA ASP A 48 10.78 -5.00 -2.91
C ASP A 48 10.23 -4.55 -4.27
N MET A 49 10.24 -3.24 -4.58
CA MET A 49 9.76 -2.72 -5.87
C MET A 49 10.45 -3.38 -7.08
N ASN A 50 11.75 -3.66 -6.98
CA ASN A 50 12.48 -4.34 -8.06
C ASN A 50 11.93 -5.75 -8.32
N LYS A 51 11.47 -6.46 -7.28
CA LYS A 51 10.87 -7.79 -7.44
C LYS A 51 9.55 -7.69 -8.22
N TYR A 52 8.73 -6.68 -7.91
CA TYR A 52 7.51 -6.41 -8.66
C TYR A 52 7.82 -6.02 -10.10
N LYS A 53 8.83 -5.16 -10.32
CA LYS A 53 9.27 -4.77 -11.66
C LYS A 53 9.70 -5.98 -12.49
N ASP A 54 10.60 -6.80 -11.97
CA ASP A 54 11.10 -8.00 -12.66
C ASP A 54 9.95 -8.97 -12.96
N PHE A 55 9.01 -9.13 -12.03
CA PHE A 55 7.81 -9.94 -12.22
C PHE A 55 6.91 -9.40 -13.33
N VAL A 56 6.64 -8.09 -13.35
CA VAL A 56 5.80 -7.44 -14.36
C VAL A 56 6.44 -7.58 -15.74
N GLU A 57 7.75 -7.35 -15.87
CA GLU A 57 8.48 -7.43 -17.14
C GLU A 57 8.59 -8.86 -17.66
N THR A 58 8.74 -9.85 -16.77
CA THR A 58 9.01 -11.24 -17.16
C THR A 58 7.77 -12.12 -17.25
N HIS A 59 6.79 -11.91 -16.37
CA HIS A 59 5.72 -12.87 -16.11
C HIS A 59 4.29 -12.33 -16.32
N MET A 60 4.10 -11.01 -16.46
CA MET A 60 2.75 -10.41 -16.47
C MET A 60 1.82 -11.03 -17.52
N LYS A 61 2.30 -11.25 -18.76
CA LYS A 61 1.46 -11.84 -19.81
C LYS A 61 0.93 -13.22 -19.42
N GLY A 62 1.80 -14.10 -18.94
CA GLY A 62 1.40 -15.45 -18.49
C GLY A 62 0.52 -15.41 -17.24
N PHE A 63 0.75 -14.43 -16.37
CA PHE A 63 -0.07 -14.21 -15.18
C PHE A 63 -1.50 -13.78 -15.54
N ILE A 64 -1.66 -12.86 -16.49
CA ILE A 64 -2.99 -12.45 -17.02
C ILE A 64 -3.71 -13.65 -17.65
N ASP A 65 -3.00 -14.43 -18.48
CA ASP A 65 -3.57 -15.64 -19.11
C ASP A 65 -4.02 -16.67 -18.06
N TRP A 66 -3.24 -16.86 -16.99
CA TRP A 66 -3.61 -17.72 -15.87
C TRP A 66 -4.81 -17.16 -15.09
N TRP A 67 -4.80 -15.87 -14.78
CA TRP A 67 -5.86 -15.19 -14.03
C TRP A 67 -7.22 -15.28 -14.73
N SER A 68 -7.24 -15.14 -16.07
CA SER A 68 -8.47 -15.24 -16.88
C SER A 68 -9.15 -16.62 -16.82
N ARG A 69 -8.40 -17.67 -16.45
CA ARG A 69 -8.92 -19.04 -16.33
C ARG A 69 -9.47 -19.34 -14.94
N LEU A 70 -9.25 -18.45 -13.98
CA LEU A 70 -9.73 -18.65 -12.61
C LEU A 70 -11.21 -18.27 -12.51
N GLY A 71 -12.00 -19.13 -11.85
CA GLY A 71 -13.36 -18.78 -11.45
C GLY A 71 -13.37 -17.76 -10.31
N GLU A 72 -14.50 -17.04 -10.17
CA GLU A 72 -14.70 -15.99 -9.17
C GLU A 72 -14.38 -16.46 -7.74
N ASN A 73 -14.80 -17.66 -7.37
CA ASN A 73 -14.51 -18.22 -6.04
C ASN A 73 -13.01 -18.37 -5.76
N THR A 74 -12.22 -18.71 -6.78
CA THR A 74 -10.76 -18.83 -6.64
C THR A 74 -10.13 -17.45 -6.54
N LYS A 75 -10.56 -16.50 -7.38
CA LYS A 75 -10.10 -15.11 -7.30
C LYS A 75 -10.43 -14.49 -5.93
N ALA A 76 -11.64 -14.70 -5.42
CA ALA A 76 -12.05 -14.22 -4.10
C ALA A 76 -11.17 -14.76 -2.97
N ARG A 77 -10.79 -16.04 -3.03
CA ARG A 77 -9.87 -16.64 -2.06
C ARG A 77 -8.46 -16.07 -2.12
N ILE A 78 -7.98 -15.68 -3.30
CA ILE A 78 -6.66 -15.06 -3.46
C ILE A 78 -6.60 -13.70 -2.74
N PHE A 79 -7.71 -12.96 -2.71
CA PHE A 79 -7.81 -11.67 -2.02
C PHE A 79 -8.22 -11.76 -0.55
N GLN A 80 -8.39 -12.97 0.01
CA GLN A 80 -8.67 -13.13 1.44
C GLN A 80 -7.39 -13.00 2.24
N LEU A 81 -7.28 -11.92 3.01
CA LEU A 81 -6.14 -11.64 3.87
C LEU A 81 -6.59 -11.49 5.33
N PRO A 82 -6.27 -12.44 6.22
CA PRO A 82 -6.54 -12.28 7.64
C PRO A 82 -5.88 -11.02 8.20
N SER A 83 -6.60 -10.29 9.05
CA SER A 83 -6.12 -9.00 9.57
C SER A 83 -4.83 -9.14 10.38
N GLU A 84 -4.65 -10.27 11.06
CA GLU A 84 -3.45 -10.60 11.82
C GLU A 84 -2.21 -10.83 10.95
N GLU A 85 -2.40 -11.30 9.71
CA GLU A 85 -1.31 -11.51 8.76
C GLU A 85 -0.68 -10.20 8.33
N VAL A 86 -1.47 -9.11 8.26
CA VAL A 86 -0.95 -7.78 7.89
C VAL A 86 0.07 -7.28 8.91
N LEU A 87 -0.27 -7.32 10.21
CA LEU A 87 0.69 -6.95 11.27
C LEU A 87 1.87 -7.91 11.32
N SER A 88 1.61 -9.21 11.16
CA SER A 88 2.66 -10.22 11.17
C SER A 88 3.66 -10.01 10.04
N TYR A 89 3.19 -9.62 8.85
CA TYR A 89 4.04 -9.24 7.73
C TYR A 89 4.97 -8.08 8.11
N PHE A 90 4.45 -6.99 8.67
CA PHE A 90 5.29 -5.85 9.08
C PHE A 90 6.27 -6.20 10.22
N ARG A 91 5.86 -7.02 11.18
CA ARG A 91 6.76 -7.48 12.26
C ARG A 91 7.91 -8.33 11.74
N ILE A 92 7.63 -9.25 10.80
CA ILE A 92 8.60 -10.25 10.35
C ILE A 92 9.47 -9.72 9.20
N GLN A 93 8.83 -9.15 8.18
CA GLN A 93 9.51 -8.78 6.93
C GLN A 93 10.17 -7.41 7.02
N THR A 94 9.47 -6.42 7.58
CA THR A 94 9.98 -5.05 7.66
C THR A 94 10.61 -4.74 9.03
N LYS A 95 10.49 -5.68 9.98
CA LYS A 95 11.08 -5.60 11.33
C LYS A 95 10.67 -4.35 12.11
N VAL A 96 9.47 -3.85 11.87
CA VAL A 96 8.87 -2.75 12.62
C VAL A 96 8.74 -3.14 14.09
N LYS A 97 9.07 -2.21 14.99
CA LYS A 97 8.99 -2.40 16.45
C LYS A 97 8.49 -1.16 17.18
N GLY A 98 8.15 -1.35 18.45
CA GLY A 98 7.96 -0.27 19.42
C GLY A 98 6.77 0.61 19.11
N SER A 99 6.92 1.93 19.27
CA SER A 99 5.79 2.87 19.17
C SER A 99 5.12 2.88 17.79
N TYR A 100 5.85 2.51 16.73
CA TYR A 100 5.30 2.45 15.38
C TYR A 100 4.32 1.29 15.17
N GLU A 101 4.42 0.22 15.98
CA GLU A 101 3.48 -0.88 15.94
C GLU A 101 2.08 -0.46 16.39
N ILE A 102 2.01 0.41 17.41
CA ILE A 102 0.75 1.01 17.88
C ILE A 102 0.11 1.83 16.76
N LEU A 103 0.92 2.57 16.00
CA LEU A 103 0.44 3.32 14.84
C LEU A 103 -0.11 2.39 13.75
N LEU A 104 0.58 1.29 13.43
CA LEU A 104 0.08 0.31 12.47
C LEU A 104 -1.24 -0.33 12.91
N CYS A 105 -1.40 -0.62 14.20
CA CYS A 105 -2.68 -1.09 14.74
C CYS A 105 -3.80 -0.06 14.54
N ALA A 106 -3.53 1.23 14.80
CA ALA A 106 -4.49 2.29 14.59
C ALA A 106 -4.85 2.47 13.10
N ILE A 107 -3.85 2.40 12.20
CA ILE A 107 -4.06 2.45 10.75
C ILE A 107 -4.90 1.25 10.30
N LEU A 108 -4.63 0.04 10.79
CA LEU A 108 -5.45 -1.12 10.45
C LEU A 108 -6.89 -0.98 10.91
N GLU A 109 -7.10 -0.44 12.11
CA GLU A 109 -8.47 -0.16 12.58
C GLU A 109 -9.17 0.85 11.68
N GLN A 110 -8.46 1.89 11.21
CA GLN A 110 -9.01 2.83 10.21
C GLN A 110 -9.37 2.12 8.90
N ILE A 111 -8.49 1.25 8.38
CA ILE A 111 -8.73 0.50 7.13
C ILE A 111 -9.94 -0.43 7.27
N ARG A 112 -10.12 -1.09 8.43
CA ARG A 112 -11.30 -1.93 8.69
C ARG A 112 -12.60 -1.16 8.55
N HIS A 113 -12.58 0.12 8.92
CA HIS A 113 -13.74 1.01 8.93
C HIS A 113 -13.70 2.06 7.81
N PHE A 114 -12.98 1.83 6.71
CA PHE A 114 -12.91 2.79 5.58
C PHE A 114 -14.28 3.20 5.07
N GLN A 115 -15.22 2.25 4.97
CA GLN A 115 -16.59 2.54 4.52
C GLN A 115 -17.37 3.42 5.50
N GLU A 116 -17.06 3.34 6.79
CA GLU A 116 -17.74 4.11 7.84
C GLU A 116 -17.12 5.50 8.02
N THR A 117 -15.79 5.60 7.88
CA THR A 117 -15.03 6.83 8.07
C THR A 117 -15.11 7.78 6.87
N GLY A 118 -15.40 7.25 5.67
CA GLY A 118 -15.35 8.03 4.42
C GLY A 118 -13.94 8.52 4.08
N TYR A 119 -12.92 8.02 4.77
CA TYR A 119 -11.52 8.35 4.52
C TYR A 119 -11.09 7.78 3.16
N THR A 120 -10.20 8.48 2.49
CA THR A 120 -9.69 8.07 1.18
C THR A 120 -8.21 8.43 1.14
N ASP A 121 -7.34 7.44 1.04
CA ASP A 121 -5.89 7.62 1.03
C ASP A 121 -5.29 7.43 -0.36
N GLY A 122 -6.04 6.81 -1.27
CA GLY A 122 -5.58 6.46 -2.60
C GLY A 122 -5.04 7.67 -3.38
N ARG A 123 -3.77 7.56 -3.75
CA ARG A 123 -3.02 8.59 -4.47
C ARG A 123 -3.17 8.47 -5.97
N VAL A 124 -3.62 7.32 -6.48
CA VAL A 124 -3.93 7.11 -7.90
C VAL A 124 -5.30 6.48 -8.10
N ALA A 125 -5.84 6.57 -9.31
CA ALA A 125 -7.17 6.03 -9.63
C ALA A 125 -7.29 4.54 -9.30
N ALA A 126 -6.19 3.78 -9.50
CA ALA A 126 -6.18 2.37 -9.20
C ALA A 126 -6.34 2.08 -7.69
N GLU A 127 -5.58 2.77 -6.84
CA GLU A 127 -5.68 2.67 -5.38
C GLU A 127 -7.07 3.06 -4.88
N LEU A 128 -7.62 4.17 -5.39
CA LEU A 128 -8.96 4.63 -5.03
C LEU A 128 -10.05 3.60 -5.36
N PHE A 129 -9.91 2.93 -6.50
CA PHE A 129 -10.86 1.90 -6.91
C PHE A 129 -10.70 0.64 -6.04
N PHE A 130 -9.47 0.26 -5.67
CA PHE A 130 -9.21 -0.82 -4.72
C PHE A 130 -9.82 -0.50 -3.34
N GLU A 131 -9.54 0.68 -2.78
CA GLU A 131 -10.04 1.13 -1.47
C GLU A 131 -11.57 1.08 -1.39
N LYS A 132 -12.27 1.55 -2.42
CA LYS A 132 -13.74 1.53 -2.48
C LYS A 132 -14.33 0.12 -2.43
N ASN A 133 -13.58 -0.86 -2.91
CA ASN A 133 -14.01 -2.26 -2.95
C ASN A 133 -13.40 -3.10 -1.83
N LEU A 134 -12.56 -2.52 -0.98
CA LEU A 134 -12.00 -3.19 0.18
C LEU A 134 -13.07 -3.29 1.27
N VAL A 135 -13.28 -4.50 1.76
CA VAL A 135 -14.27 -4.83 2.79
C VAL A 135 -13.58 -5.60 3.91
N HIS A 136 -13.95 -5.33 5.15
CA HIS A 136 -13.56 -6.16 6.29
C HIS A 136 -14.73 -7.02 6.74
N GLN A 137 -14.54 -8.34 6.78
CA GLN A 137 -15.55 -9.27 7.28
C GLN A 137 -14.89 -10.48 7.94
N ARG A 138 -15.43 -10.92 9.08
CA ARG A 138 -14.95 -12.11 9.81
C ARG A 138 -13.42 -12.09 10.01
N ASP A 139 -12.91 -10.97 10.51
CA ASP A 139 -11.49 -10.71 10.76
C ASP A 139 -10.56 -10.77 9.54
N SER A 140 -11.11 -10.77 8.33
CA SER A 140 -10.33 -10.77 7.08
C SER A 140 -10.66 -9.57 6.21
N PHE A 141 -9.63 -9.03 5.56
CA PHE A 141 -9.79 -8.13 4.43
C PHE A 141 -10.13 -8.95 3.19
N VAL A 142 -11.13 -8.49 2.44
CA VAL A 142 -11.57 -9.08 1.18
C VAL A 142 -11.90 -7.97 0.19
N LEU A 143 -12.07 -8.33 -1.08
CA LEU A 143 -12.63 -7.43 -2.08
C LEU A 143 -14.10 -7.75 -2.35
N ASP A 144 -14.88 -6.72 -2.64
CA ASP A 144 -16.28 -6.84 -3.02
C ASP A 144 -16.45 -7.78 -4.23
N SER A 145 -17.53 -8.56 -4.22
CA SER A 145 -17.87 -9.45 -5.33
C SER A 145 -17.89 -8.76 -6.70
N GLN A 146 -18.30 -7.48 -6.76
CA GLN A 146 -18.33 -6.69 -7.99
C GLN A 146 -16.93 -6.38 -8.51
N TYR A 147 -15.95 -6.23 -7.62
CA TYR A 147 -14.56 -6.10 -8.02
C TYR A 147 -14.06 -7.42 -8.63
N ILE A 148 -14.40 -8.55 -8.01
CA ILE A 148 -13.93 -9.88 -8.44
C ILE A 148 -14.56 -10.34 -9.78
N ALA A 149 -15.84 -10.04 -9.98
CA ALA A 149 -16.60 -10.51 -11.13
C ALA A 149 -16.47 -9.61 -12.38
N ASN A 150 -15.86 -8.43 -12.26
CA ASN A 150 -15.83 -7.43 -13.32
C ASN A 150 -14.43 -7.29 -13.95
N GLU A 151 -14.38 -7.14 -15.28
CA GLU A 151 -13.17 -6.82 -16.04
C GLU A 151 -12.49 -5.53 -15.53
N ALA A 152 -13.26 -4.57 -15.02
CA ALA A 152 -12.73 -3.37 -14.41
C ALA A 152 -11.85 -3.67 -13.18
N GLY A 153 -12.22 -4.66 -12.36
CA GLY A 153 -11.43 -5.08 -11.20
C GLY A 153 -10.17 -5.85 -11.60
N ASP A 154 -10.25 -6.69 -12.63
CA ASP A 154 -9.07 -7.35 -13.21
C ASP A 154 -8.06 -6.32 -13.74
N LYS A 155 -8.53 -5.35 -14.53
CA LYS A 155 -7.69 -4.25 -15.04
C LYS A 155 -7.07 -3.45 -13.90
N ASN A 156 -7.86 -3.12 -12.88
CA ASN A 156 -7.39 -2.42 -11.70
C ASN A 156 -6.27 -3.18 -10.98
N PHE A 157 -6.46 -4.48 -10.76
CA PHE A 157 -5.48 -5.32 -10.10
C PHE A 157 -4.14 -5.37 -10.85
N PHE A 158 -4.17 -5.52 -12.17
CA PHE A 158 -2.95 -5.51 -12.98
C PHE A 158 -2.27 -4.12 -13.01
N GLU A 159 -3.06 -3.05 -12.99
CA GLU A 159 -2.55 -1.69 -12.87
C GLU A 159 -1.83 -1.49 -11.52
N MET A 160 -2.42 -1.96 -10.41
CA MET A 160 -1.80 -1.94 -9.08
C MET A 160 -0.47 -2.69 -9.05
N LEU A 161 -0.38 -3.88 -9.65
CA LEU A 161 0.88 -4.63 -9.76
C LEU A 161 1.95 -3.85 -10.54
N THR A 162 1.54 -3.15 -11.61
CA THR A 162 2.45 -2.32 -12.41
C THR A 162 2.94 -1.10 -11.63
N ILE A 163 2.06 -0.49 -10.84
CA ILE A 163 2.40 0.64 -9.96
C ILE A 163 3.45 0.21 -8.91
N LEU A 164 3.28 -0.96 -8.29
CA LEU A 164 4.24 -1.49 -7.30
C LEU A 164 5.64 -1.73 -7.89
N GLY A 165 5.73 -2.07 -9.18
CA GLY A 165 6.99 -2.19 -9.93
C GLY A 165 7.47 -0.88 -10.59
N GLY A 166 6.76 0.23 -10.36
CA GLY A 166 7.01 1.51 -11.00
C GLY A 166 8.26 2.25 -10.51
N PRO A 167 8.51 3.48 -10.99
CA PRO A 167 9.70 4.25 -10.62
C PRO A 167 9.62 4.88 -9.21
N LYS A 168 8.44 4.89 -8.57
CA LYS A 168 8.21 5.53 -7.26
C LYS A 168 7.31 4.65 -6.39
N LEU A 169 7.66 4.54 -5.09
CA LEU A 169 6.93 3.71 -4.12
C LEU A 169 5.50 4.20 -3.88
N LEU A 170 5.29 5.52 -3.85
CA LEU A 170 3.99 6.16 -3.60
C LEU A 170 3.77 7.20 -4.69
N PRO A 171 3.39 6.81 -5.91
CA PRO A 171 3.15 7.77 -6.98
C PRO A 171 1.98 8.69 -6.61
N VAL A 172 2.13 9.97 -6.91
CA VAL A 172 1.08 10.99 -6.70
C VAL A 172 0.34 11.19 -8.02
N ARG A 173 -0.96 11.52 -7.96
CA ARG A 173 -1.78 11.93 -9.11
C ARG A 173 -0.98 12.80 -10.09
N THR A 174 -0.57 12.25 -11.22
CA THR A 174 -0.14 13.07 -12.36
C THR A 174 -1.41 13.67 -12.95
N GLY A 175 -1.81 14.83 -12.45
CA GLY A 175 -2.98 15.54 -12.95
C GLY A 175 -2.76 15.98 -14.39
N THR A 176 -3.54 15.45 -15.32
CA THR A 176 -4.03 16.24 -16.45
C THR A 176 -5.47 16.63 -16.14
N PHE A 177 -5.65 17.61 -15.26
CA PHE A 177 -6.86 18.43 -15.28
C PHE A 177 -6.58 19.59 -16.24
N LYS A 178 -7.04 19.48 -17.49
CA LYS A 178 -7.39 20.69 -18.23
C LYS A 178 -8.75 21.12 -17.70
N CYS A 179 -8.79 22.22 -16.95
CA CYS A 179 -10.00 23.00 -16.83
C CYS A 179 -10.34 23.49 -18.23
N GLU A 180 -11.33 22.88 -18.87
CA GLU A 180 -12.06 23.54 -19.94
C GLU A 180 -12.96 24.59 -19.28
N LYS A 181 -12.79 25.84 -19.71
CA LYS A 181 -13.68 26.96 -19.40
C LYS A 181 -14.97 26.83 -20.19
#